data_AF-A0A0L0JCV1-F1
#
_entry.id   AF-A0A0L0JCV1-F1
#
_cell.length_a   1.000
_cell.length_b   1.000
_cell.length_c   1.000
_cell.angle_alpha   90.00
_cell.angle_beta   90.00
_cell.angle_gamma   90.00
#
_symmetry.space_group_name_H-M   'P 1'
#
loop_
_entity.id
_entity.type
_entity.pdbx_description
1 polymer ?
#
loop_
_entity_poly.entity_id
_entity_poly.type
_entity_poly.pdbx_seq_one_letter_code
_entity_poly.pdbx_strand_id
1 'polypeptide(L)'
;MAGGVSVAAQATAVAATGPATVKAVVDTCAYPYVCLFKNGVRIGQFQDVTSTWQNLPSRPSGPGLVVQNTRHDDVAYIRWSGGATTCIPPNSSFNVSSGTLTGIRISSAATC
;
A
#
# COMPACT_ATOMS: atom_id res chain seq x y z
N MET A 1 40.38 -15.07 43.30
CA MET A 1 39.88 -16.40 42.89
C MET A 1 38.51 -16.23 42.27
N ALA A 2 38.22 -16.98 41.20
CA ALA A 2 36.95 -17.15 40.46
C ALA A 2 36.41 -15.88 39.75
N GLY A 3 36.28 -15.80 38.43
CA GLY A 3 36.09 -16.85 37.42
C GLY A 3 34.63 -16.80 36.95
N GLY A 4 34.39 -16.30 35.74
CA GLY A 4 33.04 -16.24 35.16
C GLY A 4 33.05 -15.74 33.72
N VAL A 5 33.39 -16.64 32.79
CA VAL A 5 33.23 -16.42 31.35
C VAL A 5 31.79 -16.80 31.00
N SER A 6 31.01 -15.83 30.52
CA SER A 6 29.69 -16.09 29.95
C SER A 6 29.71 -15.71 28.47
N VAL A 7 29.87 -16.73 27.63
CA VAL A 7 29.51 -16.70 26.21
C VAL A 7 27.99 -16.71 26.09
N ALA A 8 27.40 -15.71 25.44
CA ALA A 8 25.99 -15.73 25.08
C ALA A 8 25.79 -15.19 23.67
N ALA A 9 25.70 -16.15 22.75
CA ALA A 9 24.94 -16.22 21.51
C ALA A 9 24.46 -14.92 20.83
N GLN A 10 24.88 -14.82 19.57
CA GLN A 10 24.36 -13.95 18.51
C GLN A 10 22.84 -14.06 18.40
N ALA A 11 22.14 -12.96 18.67
CA ALA A 11 20.74 -12.81 18.28
C ALA A 11 20.70 -12.10 16.92
N THR A 12 20.59 -12.88 15.84
CA THR A 12 20.14 -12.37 14.55
C THR A 12 18.71 -11.87 14.72
N ALA A 13 18.54 -10.55 14.75
CA ALA A 13 17.23 -9.93 14.71
C ALA A 13 16.57 -10.27 13.37
N VAL A 14 15.68 -11.26 13.39
CA VAL A 14 14.81 -11.61 12.27
C VAL A 14 13.92 -10.40 12.03
N ALA A 15 13.97 -9.86 10.82
CA ALA A 15 13.10 -8.78 10.37
C ALA A 15 11.63 -9.19 10.59
N ALA A 16 10.99 -8.53 11.55
CA ALA A 16 9.56 -8.66 11.76
C ALA A 16 8.83 -7.87 10.67
N THR A 17 8.63 -8.47 9.50
CA THR A 17 7.56 -8.08 8.58
C THR A 17 6.23 -8.58 9.16
N GLY A 18 5.79 -7.91 10.24
CA GLY A 18 4.47 -8.12 10.80
C GLY A 18 3.40 -7.71 9.77
N PRO A 19 2.27 -8.45 9.67
CA PRO A 19 1.14 -7.99 8.89
C PRO A 19 0.63 -6.70 9.54
N ALA A 20 0.75 -5.58 8.82
CA ALA A 20 0.17 -4.33 9.25
C ALA A 20 -1.36 -4.49 9.34
N THR A 21 -1.86 -4.77 10.54
CA THR A 21 -3.30 -4.72 10.83
C THR A 21 -3.73 -3.28 10.77
N VAL A 22 -4.34 -2.92 9.65
CA VAL A 22 -4.89 -1.59 9.42
C VAL A 22 -6.17 -1.46 10.23
N LYS A 23 -6.08 -0.72 11.33
CA LYS A 23 -7.21 -0.32 12.15
C LYS A 23 -8.13 0.58 11.33
N ALA A 24 -9.37 0.13 11.15
CA ALA A 24 -10.41 0.91 10.50
C ALA A 24 -10.85 2.08 11.41
N VAL A 25 -10.08 3.16 11.41
CA VAL A 25 -10.55 4.48 11.83
C VAL A 25 -11.31 5.09 10.66
N VAL A 26 -12.27 5.99 10.95
CA VAL A 26 -13.10 6.80 10.02
C VAL A 26 -12.55 6.91 8.59
N ASP A 27 -13.43 6.83 7.59
CA ASP A 27 -13.22 6.62 6.14
C ASP A 27 -12.35 7.68 5.42
N THR A 28 -11.19 7.99 5.98
CA THR A 28 -10.22 8.98 5.53
C THR A 28 -8.87 8.27 5.44
N CYS A 29 -8.18 8.40 4.31
CA CYS A 29 -6.79 7.99 4.23
C CYS A 29 -5.94 8.88 5.13
N ALA A 30 -5.24 8.27 6.09
CA ALA A 30 -4.18 8.96 6.80
C ALA A 30 -2.98 9.15 5.86
N TYR A 31 -2.25 10.24 6.03
CA TYR A 31 -0.91 10.37 5.46
C TYR A 31 0.07 9.44 6.19
N PRO A 32 1.05 8.79 5.54
CA PRO A 32 1.36 8.75 4.10
C PRO A 32 0.83 7.47 3.43
N TYR A 33 -0.48 7.20 3.53
CA TYR A 33 -1.09 5.98 2.98
C TYR A 33 -1.84 6.24 1.67
N VAL A 34 -1.78 5.27 0.77
CA VAL A 34 -2.62 5.18 -0.40
C VAL A 34 -3.72 4.18 -0.10
N CYS A 35 -4.97 4.62 0.02
CA CYS A 35 -6.09 3.71 0.27
C CYS A 35 -6.96 3.54 -0.95
N LEU A 36 -7.57 2.36 -1.01
CA LEU A 36 -8.57 2.01 -1.97
C LEU A 36 -9.91 1.89 -1.25
N PHE A 37 -10.89 2.60 -1.76
CA PHE A 37 -12.27 2.57 -1.34
C PHE A 37 -13.10 1.91 -2.42
N LYS A 38 -14.14 1.19 -2.03
CA LYS A 38 -15.17 0.65 -2.90
C LYS A 38 -16.52 1.00 -2.30
N ASN A 39 -17.34 1.78 -3.02
CA ASN A 39 -18.64 2.27 -2.55
C ASN A 39 -18.54 2.98 -1.18
N GLY A 40 -17.49 3.77 -0.97
CA GLY A 40 -17.25 4.46 0.31
C GLY A 40 -16.83 3.54 1.46
N VAL A 41 -16.35 2.33 1.15
CA VAL A 41 -15.77 1.40 2.13
C VAL A 41 -14.32 1.16 1.79
N ARG A 42 -13.39 1.44 2.70
CA ARG A 42 -11.98 1.11 2.52
C ARG A 42 -11.77 -0.41 2.40
N ILE A 43 -11.34 -0.86 1.23
CA ILE A 43 -11.05 -2.27 0.92
C ILE A 43 -9.57 -2.61 1.08
N GLY A 44 -8.70 -1.60 1.17
CA GLY A 44 -7.27 -1.81 1.37
C GLY A 44 -6.52 -0.49 1.50
N GLN A 45 -5.31 -0.57 2.05
CA GLN A 45 -4.37 0.54 2.06
C GLN A 45 -2.94 0.06 1.93
N PHE A 46 -2.11 0.93 1.37
CA PHE A 46 -0.74 0.65 1.00
C PHE A 46 0.11 1.84 1.42
N GLN A 47 1.20 1.58 2.14
CA GLN A 47 2.22 2.60 2.46
C GLN A 47 3.58 2.24 1.88
N ASP A 48 3.76 1.00 1.45
CA ASP A 48 5.09 0.52 1.11
C ASP A 48 5.43 0.91 -0.33
N VAL A 49 6.56 1.59 -0.50
CA VAL A 49 7.09 1.95 -1.82
C VAL A 49 7.76 0.71 -2.38
N THR A 50 7.03 -0.02 -3.20
CA THR A 50 7.48 -1.28 -3.77
C THR A 50 7.88 -1.08 -5.22
N SER A 51 9.05 -1.60 -5.62
CA SER A 51 9.42 -1.70 -7.04
C SER A 51 8.53 -2.68 -7.81
N THR A 52 7.83 -3.57 -7.09
CA THR A 52 6.95 -4.61 -7.61
C THR A 52 5.47 -4.26 -7.43
N TRP A 53 4.61 -4.92 -8.21
CA TRP A 53 3.16 -4.80 -8.09
C TRP A 53 2.65 -5.59 -6.89
N GLN A 54 1.92 -4.91 -6.00
CA GLN A 54 1.21 -5.53 -4.90
C GLN A 54 -0.16 -5.97 -5.41
N ASN A 55 -0.38 -7.28 -5.50
CA ASN A 55 -1.65 -7.82 -5.96
C ASN A 55 -2.75 -7.52 -4.94
N LEU A 56 -3.89 -7.04 -5.44
CA LEU A 56 -5.07 -6.79 -4.64
C LEU A 56 -5.79 -8.13 -4.42
N PRO A 57 -5.81 -8.70 -3.19
CA PRO A 57 -6.39 -10.02 -2.96
C PRO A 57 -7.88 -10.04 -3.31
N SER A 58 -8.58 -8.93 -3.07
CA SER A 58 -10.01 -8.78 -3.37
C SER A 58 -10.32 -8.40 -4.82
N ARG A 59 -9.30 -8.22 -5.68
CA ARG A 59 -9.38 -7.81 -7.11
C ARG A 59 -10.62 -6.97 -7.41
N PRO A 60 -10.74 -5.79 -6.79
CA PRO A 60 -12.00 -5.09 -6.74
C PRO A 60 -12.38 -4.65 -8.16
N SER A 61 -13.61 -4.99 -8.55
CA SER A 61 -14.19 -4.72 -9.86
C SER A 61 -15.48 -3.92 -9.74
N GLY A 62 -15.75 -3.09 -10.75
CA GLY A 62 -16.99 -2.32 -10.90
C GLY A 62 -16.86 -0.83 -10.62
N PRO A 63 -17.98 -0.08 -10.73
CA PRO A 63 -18.04 1.34 -10.39
C PRO A 63 -17.93 1.56 -8.88
N GLY A 64 -17.52 2.77 -8.48
CA GLY A 64 -17.42 3.17 -7.07
C GLY A 64 -16.08 2.82 -6.42
N LEU A 65 -15.09 2.42 -7.20
CA LEU A 65 -13.71 2.28 -6.73
C LEU A 65 -13.04 3.65 -6.71
N VAL A 66 -12.38 3.99 -5.62
CA VAL A 66 -11.64 5.24 -5.47
C VAL A 66 -10.28 4.92 -4.89
N VAL A 67 -9.23 5.40 -5.55
CA VAL A 67 -7.86 5.26 -5.05
C VAL A 67 -7.38 6.64 -4.66
N GLN A 68 -7.08 6.83 -3.39
CA GLN A 68 -6.68 8.11 -2.85
C GLN A 68 -5.21 8.05 -2.46
N ASN A 69 -4.39 8.86 -3.13
CA ASN A 69 -3.00 9.04 -2.80
C ASN A 69 -2.84 10.28 -1.92
N THR A 70 -2.59 10.08 -0.63
CA THR A 70 -2.33 11.19 0.29
C THR A 70 -0.88 11.63 0.31
N ARG A 71 0.02 10.89 -0.35
CA ARG A 71 1.46 11.21 -0.34
C ARG A 71 1.75 12.48 -1.13
N HIS A 72 2.79 13.19 -0.74
CA HIS A 72 3.17 14.48 -1.32
C HIS A 72 4.22 14.34 -2.43
N ASP A 73 5.12 13.35 -2.32
CA ASP A 73 6.28 13.20 -3.20
C ASP A 73 6.32 11.85 -3.93
N ASP A 74 5.33 10.99 -3.68
CA ASP A 74 5.24 9.66 -4.29
C ASP A 74 3.96 9.51 -5.10
N VAL A 75 4.05 8.82 -6.22
CA VAL A 75 2.90 8.46 -7.08
C VAL A 75 2.41 7.05 -6.80
N ALA A 76 1.11 6.85 -7.00
CA ALA A 76 0.50 5.53 -6.96
C ALA A 76 0.13 5.07 -8.37
N TYR A 77 0.64 3.93 -8.79
CA TYR A 77 0.23 3.26 -10.01
C TYR A 77 -0.79 2.18 -9.69
N ILE A 78 -1.87 2.16 -10.43
CA ILE A 78 -2.86 1.07 -10.39
C ILE A 78 -2.74 0.25 -11.67
N ARG A 79 -2.81 -1.07 -11.52
CA ARG A 79 -2.80 -2.02 -12.62
C ARG A 79 -4.19 -2.56 -12.84
N TRP A 80 -4.62 -2.51 -14.09
CA TRP A 80 -5.89 -3.04 -14.54
C TRP A 80 -5.75 -4.50 -14.96
N SER A 81 -6.85 -5.26 -14.89
CA SER A 81 -6.87 -6.64 -15.37
C SER A 81 -6.59 -6.77 -16.86
N GLY A 82 -6.86 -5.73 -17.65
CA GLY A 82 -6.52 -5.67 -19.08
C GLY A 82 -5.05 -5.34 -19.37
N GLY A 83 -4.20 -5.17 -18.35
CA GLY A 83 -2.79 -4.82 -18.52
C GLY A 83 -2.49 -3.33 -18.61
N ALA A 84 -3.52 -2.49 -18.74
CA ALA A 84 -3.37 -1.04 -18.62
C ALA A 84 -2.85 -0.66 -17.22
N THR A 85 -2.22 0.51 -17.14
CA THR A 85 -1.81 1.11 -15.86
C THR A 85 -2.23 2.57 -15.83
N THR A 86 -2.67 3.04 -14.67
CA THR A 86 -3.00 4.45 -14.46
C THR A 86 -2.14 4.98 -13.34
N CYS A 87 -1.55 6.15 -13.57
CA CYS A 87 -0.77 6.84 -12.56
C CYS A 87 -1.66 7.86 -11.83
N ILE A 88 -1.50 7.90 -10.52
CA ILE A 88 -2.22 8.79 -9.63
C ILE A 88 -1.17 9.73 -9.01
N PRO A 89 -1.24 11.04 -9.33
CA PRO A 89 -0.31 12.00 -8.80
C PRO A 89 -0.36 12.07 -7.26
N PRO A 90 0.66 12.64 -6.61
CA PRO A 90 0.61 12.94 -5.19
C PRO A 90 -0.59 13.85 -4.86
N ASN A 91 -1.10 13.74 -3.63
CA ASN A 91 -2.25 14.49 -3.11
C ASN A 91 -3.52 14.41 -3.98
N SER A 92 -3.66 13.34 -4.76
CA SER A 92 -4.75 13.21 -5.72
C SER A 92 -5.53 11.93 -5.51
N SER A 93 -6.80 11.96 -5.90
CA SER A 93 -7.69 10.81 -5.88
C SER A 93 -8.13 10.47 -7.29
N PHE A 94 -8.20 9.17 -7.59
CA PHE A 94 -8.66 8.65 -8.87
C PHE A 94 -9.89 7.78 -8.68
N ASN A 95 -11.00 8.16 -9.31
CA ASN A 95 -12.21 7.36 -9.35
C ASN A 95 -12.17 6.37 -10.53
N VAL A 96 -12.32 5.10 -10.20
CA VAL A 96 -12.49 4.01 -11.15
C VAL A 96 -13.98 3.82 -11.39
N SER A 97 -14.42 4.21 -12.59
CA SER A 97 -15.81 4.08 -13.02
C SER A 97 -16.12 2.71 -13.60
N SER A 98 -15.13 2.03 -14.19
CA SER A 98 -15.28 0.70 -14.79
C SER A 98 -13.95 -0.02 -14.84
N GLY A 99 -13.97 -1.36 -14.82
CA GLY A 99 -12.78 -2.20 -14.86
C GLY A 99 -12.50 -2.94 -13.55
N THR A 100 -11.44 -3.76 -13.56
CA THR A 100 -10.99 -4.55 -12.41
C THR A 100 -9.55 -4.19 -12.10
N LEU A 101 -9.28 -3.80 -10.85
CA LEU A 101 -7.92 -3.57 -10.38
C LEU A 101 -7.30 -4.90 -9.96
N THR A 102 -6.12 -5.20 -10.49
CA THR A 102 -5.38 -6.42 -10.16
C THR A 102 -4.25 -6.15 -9.18
N GLY A 103 -3.71 -4.94 -9.19
CA GLY A 103 -2.67 -4.56 -8.26
C GLY A 103 -2.45 -3.06 -8.18
N ILE A 104 -1.62 -2.68 -7.22
CA ILE A 104 -1.18 -1.33 -6.97
C ILE A 104 0.33 -1.33 -6.76
N ARG A 105 1.00 -0.24 -7.13
CA ARG A 105 2.42 -0.03 -6.92
C ARG A 105 2.64 1.42 -6.54
N ILE A 106 3.24 1.67 -5.39
CA ILE A 106 3.65 3.01 -4.99
C ILE A 106 5.10 3.18 -5.43
N SER A 107 5.39 4.26 -6.15
CA SER A 107 6.73 4.58 -6.61
C SER A 107 7.13 5.94 -6.04
N SER A 108 8.39 6.07 -5.64
CA SER A 108 8.97 7.33 -5.15
C SER A 108 9.27 8.34 -6.26
N ALA A 109 8.46 8.34 -7.31
CA ALA A 109 8.53 9.34 -8.35
C ALA A 109 7.66 10.54 -7.94
N ALA A 110 8.17 11.75 -8.16
CA ALA A 110 7.46 12.99 -7.86
C ALA A 110 6.31 13.26 -8.85
N THR A 111 6.32 12.64 -10.03
CA THR A 111 5.34 12.87 -11.10
C THR A 111 4.95 11.59 -11.83
N CYS A 112 3.70 11.59 -12.30
CA CYS A 112 3.22 10.76 -13.39
C CYS A 112 3.69 11.37 -14.72
#